data_AF-A0A7Y2M2R5-F1
#
_entry.id   AF-A0A7Y2M2R5-F1
#
_cell.length_a   1.000
_cell.length_b   1.000
_cell.length_c   1.000
_cell.angle_alpha   90.00
_cell.angle_beta   90.00
_cell.angle_gamma   90.00
#
_symmetry.space_group_name_H-M   'P 1'
#
loop_
_entity.id
_entity.type
_entity.pdbx_description
1 polymer ?
#
loop_
_entity_poly.entity_id
_entity_poly.type
_entity_poly.pdbx_seq_one_letter_code
_entity_poly.pdbx_strand_id
1 'polypeptide(L)'
;MRDSSSTVVRRALADALALVLPVECAGCGIPDASLCETCARGLEPHVSRRDLGGGLAVWSGLSFDASRARVVRTLKEDGRTGLARALAPALRAAVAEAVRGDAARAGALARTD
;
A
#
# COMPACT_ATOMS: atom_id res chain seq x y z
N MET A 1 -15.85 2.96 26.23
CA MET A 1 -17.11 2.25 25.87
C MET A 1 -17.91 2.95 24.74
N ARG A 2 -17.43 4.04 24.12
CA ARG A 2 -18.12 4.76 23.03
C ARG A 2 -17.61 4.43 21.61
N ASP A 3 -16.55 3.64 21.48
CA ASP A 3 -15.90 3.33 20.18
C ASP A 3 -16.47 2.08 19.46
N SER A 4 -17.07 1.14 20.20
CA SER A 4 -17.68 -0.07 19.61
C SER A 4 -18.87 0.25 18.73
N SER A 5 -19.76 1.15 19.16
CA SER A 5 -20.97 1.49 18.41
C SER A 5 -20.63 2.18 17.08
N SER A 6 -19.59 3.01 17.05
CA SER A 6 -19.14 3.66 15.81
C SER A 6 -18.65 2.65 14.77
N THR A 7 -17.92 1.62 15.22
CA THR A 7 -17.38 0.58 14.34
C THR A 7 -18.48 -0.32 13.77
N VAL A 8 -19.46 -0.69 14.59
CA VAL A 8 -20.64 -1.48 14.18
C VAL A 8 -21.48 -0.72 13.16
N VAL A 9 -21.79 0.56 13.43
CA VAL A 9 -22.58 1.40 12.51
C VAL A 9 -21.84 1.61 11.18
N ARG A 10 -20.51 1.83 11.21
CA ARG A 10 -19.72 1.95 9.99
C ARG A 10 -19.75 0.70 9.14
N ARG A 11 -19.68 -0.48 9.77
CA ARG A 11 -19.73 -1.77 9.07
C ARG A 11 -21.09 -2.00 8.42
N ALA A 12 -22.17 -1.79 9.17
CA ALA A 12 -23.53 -1.91 8.66
C ALA A 12 -23.82 -0.94 7.49
N LEU A 13 -23.32 0.29 7.56
CA LEU A 13 -23.44 1.26 6.47
C LEU A 13 -22.61 0.85 5.24
N ALA A 14 -21.41 0.31 5.43
CA ALA A 14 -20.59 -0.19 4.32
C ALA A 14 -21.27 -1.40 3.63
N ASP A 15 -21.84 -2.31 4.42
CA ASP A 15 -22.57 -3.48 3.93
C ASP A 15 -23.85 -3.05 3.17
N ALA A 16 -24.61 -2.07 3.69
CA ALA A 16 -25.78 -1.52 3.02
C ALA A 16 -25.43 -0.74 1.74
N LEU A 17 -24.30 -0.02 1.72
CA LEU A 17 -23.85 0.71 0.54
C LEU A 17 -23.38 -0.26 -0.55
N ALA A 18 -22.77 -1.40 -0.20
CA ALA A 18 -22.38 -2.44 -1.15
C ALA A 18 -23.61 -3.04 -1.90
N LEU A 19 -24.77 -3.10 -1.24
CA LEU A 19 -26.03 -3.54 -1.83
C LEU A 19 -26.60 -2.56 -2.88
N VAL A 20 -26.34 -1.26 -2.74
CA VAL A 20 -26.89 -0.20 -3.61
C VAL A 20 -25.88 0.32 -4.65
N LEU A 21 -24.59 0.24 -4.33
CA LEU A 21 -23.44 0.61 -5.15
C LEU A 21 -22.40 -0.51 -5.02
N PRO A 22 -22.40 -1.52 -5.90
CA PRO A 22 -21.47 -2.64 -5.80
C PRO A 22 -20.05 -2.10 -5.84
N VAL A 23 -19.35 -2.16 -4.71
CA VAL A 23 -17.94 -1.81 -4.64
C VAL A 23 -17.14 -3.00 -5.15
N GLU A 24 -16.57 -2.85 -6.34
CA GLU A 24 -15.61 -3.83 -6.83
C GLU A 24 -14.29 -3.72 -6.04
N CYS A 25 -13.69 -4.89 -5.80
CA CYS A 25 -12.37 -4.99 -5.21
C CYS A 25 -11.35 -4.23 -6.05
N ALA A 26 -10.65 -3.29 -5.44
CA ALA A 26 -9.66 -2.46 -6.12
C ALA A 26 -8.51 -3.26 -6.78
N GLY A 27 -8.27 -4.51 -6.33
CA GLY A 27 -7.23 -5.37 -6.89
C GLY A 27 -7.72 -6.30 -8.01
N CYS A 28 -8.74 -7.13 -7.72
CA CYS A 28 -9.19 -8.18 -8.64
C CYS A 28 -10.55 -7.93 -9.29
N GLY A 29 -11.31 -6.91 -8.87
CA GLY A 29 -12.60 -6.57 -9.45
C GLY A 29 -13.79 -7.42 -8.96
N ILE A 30 -13.59 -8.39 -8.07
CA ILE A 30 -14.72 -9.14 -7.50
C ILE A 30 -15.64 -8.21 -6.68
N PRO A 31 -16.97 -8.43 -6.67
CA PRO A 31 -17.90 -7.57 -5.96
C PRO A 31 -17.77 -7.67 -4.43
N ASP A 32 -18.51 -6.80 -3.74
CA ASP A 32 -18.81 -6.86 -2.31
C ASP A 32 -17.65 -6.57 -1.33
N ALA A 33 -16.50 -6.11 -1.83
CA ALA A 33 -15.40 -5.68 -0.96
C ALA A 33 -14.62 -4.53 -1.60
N SER A 34 -14.29 -3.49 -0.81
CA SER A 34 -13.40 -2.43 -1.31
C SER A 34 -11.99 -2.94 -1.64
N LEU A 35 -11.53 -3.93 -0.87
CA LEU A 35 -10.32 -4.71 -1.11
C LEU A 35 -10.53 -6.07 -0.44
N CYS A 36 -10.56 -7.15 -1.23
CA CYS A 36 -10.76 -8.49 -0.68
C CYS A 36 -9.52 -8.98 0.09
N GLU A 37 -9.70 -9.97 0.95
CA GLU A 37 -8.63 -10.51 1.82
C GLU A 37 -7.43 -11.05 1.03
N THR A 38 -7.67 -11.68 -0.12
CA THR A 38 -6.60 -12.18 -0.99
C THR A 38 -5.75 -11.04 -1.55
N CYS A 39 -6.39 -9.98 -2.08
CA CYS A 39 -5.68 -8.80 -2.55
C CYS A 39 -4.99 -8.06 -1.39
N ALA A 40 -5.62 -7.98 -0.22
CA ALA A 40 -5.02 -7.37 0.97
C ALA A 40 -3.75 -8.11 1.42
N ARG A 41 -3.79 -9.45 1.50
CA ARG A 41 -2.59 -10.28 1.76
C ARG A 41 -1.54 -10.12 0.66
N GLY A 42 -1.98 -9.93 -0.58
CA GLY A 42 -1.10 -9.61 -1.69
C GLY A 42 -0.30 -8.31 -1.47
N LEU A 43 -0.76 -7.37 -0.64
CA LEU A 43 -0.04 -6.12 -0.34
C LEU A 43 0.98 -6.26 0.81
N GLU A 44 1.27 -7.48 1.26
CA GLU A 44 2.35 -7.70 2.23
C GLU A 44 3.66 -7.09 1.71
N PRO A 45 4.43 -6.36 2.53
CA PRO A 45 5.64 -5.68 2.10
C PRO A 45 6.64 -6.65 1.46
N HIS A 46 7.07 -6.31 0.25
CA HIS A 46 8.14 -6.99 -0.47
C HIS A 46 9.09 -5.94 -1.04
N VAL A 47 10.02 -5.51 -0.20
CA VAL A 47 10.93 -4.41 -0.53
C VAL A 47 11.97 -4.85 -1.55
N SER A 48 12.18 -4.05 -2.58
CA SER A 48 13.23 -4.26 -3.58
C SER A 48 13.97 -2.96 -3.84
N ARG A 49 15.26 -3.08 -4.15
CA ARG A 49 16.13 -1.96 -4.55
C ARG A 49 16.47 -2.09 -6.03
N ARG A 50 16.49 -0.97 -6.73
CA ARG A 50 17.08 -0.85 -8.08
C ARG A 50 17.96 0.38 -8.14
N ASP A 51 19.19 0.20 -8.63
CA ASP A 51 20.06 1.32 -8.96
C ASP A 51 19.79 1.74 -10.41
N LEU A 52 19.46 3.02 -10.62
CA LEU A 52 19.12 3.57 -11.94
C LEU A 52 20.31 4.25 -12.64
N GLY A 53 21.52 4.11 -12.08
CA GLY A 53 22.71 4.86 -12.51
C GLY A 53 22.73 6.28 -11.93
N GLY A 54 23.87 6.97 -12.10
CA GLY A 54 24.04 8.35 -11.60
C GLY A 54 23.95 8.48 -10.07
N GLY A 55 24.19 7.39 -9.32
CA GLY A 55 24.04 7.35 -7.86
C GLY A 55 22.60 7.21 -7.36
N LEU A 56 21.59 7.23 -8.24
CA LEU A 56 20.19 7.14 -7.86
C LEU A 56 19.79 5.70 -7.54
N ALA A 57 19.39 5.46 -6.29
CA ALA A 57 18.83 4.20 -5.84
C ALA A 57 17.32 4.37 -5.60
N VAL A 58 16.52 3.44 -6.10
CA VAL A 58 15.07 3.42 -5.93
C VAL A 58 14.66 2.22 -5.10
N TRP A 59 13.84 2.47 -4.08
CA TRP A 59 13.26 1.44 -3.23
C TRP A 59 11.76 1.32 -3.50
N SER A 60 11.30 0.11 -3.76
CA SER A 60 9.90 -0.21 -4.02
C SER A 60 9.38 -1.16 -2.95
N GLY A 61 8.25 -0.84 -2.32
CA GLY A 61 7.67 -1.65 -1.24
C GLY A 61 6.87 -2.87 -1.70
N LEU A 62 6.56 -2.95 -3.00
CA LEU A 62 5.79 -4.00 -3.65
C LEU A 62 6.32 -4.22 -5.06
N SER A 63 6.10 -5.42 -5.62
CA SER A 63 6.15 -5.57 -7.08
C SER A 63 4.91 -4.95 -7.72
N PHE A 64 5.10 -4.33 -8.88
CA PHE A 64 4.02 -3.70 -9.62
C PHE A 64 3.37 -4.70 -10.60
N ASP A 65 2.72 -5.73 -10.05
CA ASP A 65 1.95 -6.71 -10.83
C ASP A 65 0.47 -6.33 -10.97
N ALA A 66 -0.27 -7.04 -11.82
CA ALA A 66 -1.62 -6.68 -12.26
C ALA A 66 -2.56 -6.21 -11.14
N SER A 67 -2.69 -6.99 -10.06
CA SER A 67 -3.61 -6.68 -8.96
C SER A 67 -3.11 -5.52 -8.10
N ARG A 68 -1.83 -5.51 -7.73
CA ARG A 68 -1.21 -4.45 -6.91
C ARG A 68 -1.21 -3.11 -7.65
N ALA A 69 -0.88 -3.14 -8.94
CA ALA A 69 -0.90 -1.99 -9.82
C ALA A 69 -2.30 -1.39 -9.95
N ARG A 70 -3.34 -2.23 -10.02
CA ARG A 70 -4.74 -1.76 -10.02
C ARG A 70 -5.10 -1.09 -8.70
N VAL A 71 -4.75 -1.67 -7.55
CA VAL A 71 -4.97 -1.03 -6.24
C VAL A 71 -4.32 0.36 -6.17
N VAL A 72 -3.08 0.49 -6.63
CA VAL A 72 -2.38 1.78 -6.66
C VAL A 72 -3.06 2.79 -7.58
N ARG A 73 -3.48 2.38 -8.78
CA ARG A 73 -4.23 3.26 -9.70
C ARG A 73 -5.57 3.66 -9.10
N THR A 74 -6.32 2.73 -8.52
CA THR A 74 -7.61 3.03 -7.91
C THR A 74 -7.49 3.96 -6.69
N LEU A 75 -6.36 3.93 -5.97
CA LEU A 75 -6.07 4.96 -4.99
C LEU A 75 -5.78 6.33 -5.64
N LYS A 76 -4.93 6.37 -6.66
CA LYS A 76 -4.42 7.62 -7.27
C LYS A 76 -5.43 8.33 -8.15
N GLU A 77 -6.03 7.59 -9.05
CA GLU A 77 -6.87 8.11 -10.14
C GLU A 77 -8.35 8.12 -9.72
N ASP A 78 -8.83 7.04 -9.07
CA ASP A 78 -10.24 6.93 -8.66
C ASP A 78 -10.50 7.58 -7.28
N GLY A 79 -9.46 8.13 -6.64
CA GLY A 79 -9.56 8.85 -5.36
C GLY A 79 -9.99 7.98 -4.17
N ARG A 80 -9.87 6.64 -4.25
CA ARG A 80 -10.27 5.73 -3.16
C ARG A 80 -9.24 5.71 -2.03
N THR A 81 -9.15 6.82 -1.31
CA THR A 81 -8.18 7.07 -0.21
C THR A 81 -8.25 6.04 0.93
N GLY A 82 -9.36 5.34 1.10
CA GLY A 82 -9.48 4.21 2.04
C GLY A 82 -8.44 3.10 1.81
N LEU A 83 -7.93 2.94 0.58
CA LEU A 83 -6.88 1.99 0.23
C LEU A 83 -5.50 2.38 0.78
N ALA A 84 -5.31 3.65 1.19
CA ALA A 84 -4.03 4.12 1.70
C ALA A 84 -3.58 3.33 2.94
N ARG A 85 -4.55 2.94 3.80
CA ARG A 85 -4.25 2.15 4.99
C ARG A 85 -3.68 0.77 4.65
N ALA A 86 -4.18 0.15 3.58
CA ALA A 86 -3.70 -1.16 3.12
C ALA A 86 -2.34 -1.07 2.43
N LEU A 87 -2.03 0.05 1.76
CA LEU A 87 -0.73 0.27 1.10
C LEU A 87 0.36 0.81 2.04
N ALA A 88 -0.02 1.38 3.18
CA ALA A 88 0.91 2.01 4.11
C ALA A 88 2.03 1.10 4.64
N PRO A 89 1.80 -0.18 5.01
CA PRO A 89 2.87 -1.08 5.46
C PRO A 89 3.99 -1.23 4.43
N ALA A 90 3.64 -1.45 3.16
CA ALA A 90 4.62 -1.59 2.09
C ALA A 90 5.44 -0.32 1.88
N LEU A 91 4.78 0.85 1.89
CA LEU A 91 5.49 2.13 1.76
C LEU A 91 6.42 2.37 2.94
N ARG A 92 5.98 2.11 4.17
CA ARG A 92 6.81 2.25 5.37
C ARG A 92 8.05 1.37 5.29
N ALA A 93 7.91 0.12 4.85
CA ALA A 93 9.04 -0.79 4.71
C ALA A 93 10.06 -0.28 3.68
N ALA A 94 9.60 0.22 2.54
CA ALA A 94 10.49 0.80 1.52
C ALA A 94 11.22 2.05 2.02
N VAL A 95 10.52 2.96 2.71
CA VAL A 95 11.13 4.16 3.29
C VAL A 95 12.16 3.79 4.36
N ALA A 96 11.87 2.80 5.21
CA ALA A 96 12.81 2.35 6.23
C ALA A 96 14.12 1.80 5.62
N GLU A 97 14.02 1.04 4.53
CA GLU A 97 15.22 0.58 3.81
C GLU A 97 15.96 1.72 3.10
N ALA A 98 15.25 2.69 2.54
CA ALA A 98 15.86 3.87 1.94
C ALA A 98 16.72 4.65 2.95
N VAL A 99 16.16 4.91 4.14
CA VAL A 99 16.88 5.59 5.24
C VAL A 99 18.10 4.79 5.68
N ARG A 100 17.99 3.46 5.80
CA ARG A 100 19.13 2.59 6.11
C ARG A 100 20.21 2.65 5.02
N GLY A 101 19.81 2.64 3.76
CA GLY A 101 20.71 2.71 2.61
C GLY A 101 21.49 4.03 2.56
N ASP A 102 20.84 5.15 2.87
CA ASP A 102 21.48 6.47 2.91
C ASP A 102 22.50 6.57 4.05
N ALA A 103 22.16 6.07 5.24
CA ALA A 103 23.10 6.01 6.37
C ALA A 103 24.33 5.16 6.04
N ALA A 104 24.15 4.01 5.37
CA ALA A 104 25.26 3.15 4.95
C ALA A 104 26.18 3.84 3.94
N ARG A 105 25.61 4.61 2.99
CA ARG A 105 26.37 5.41 2.02
C ARG A 105 27.19 6.51 2.68
N ALA A 106 26.58 7.27 3.60
CA ALA A 106 27.27 8.33 4.34
C ALA A 106 28.46 7.77 5.15
N GLY A 107 28.27 6.63 5.83
CA GLY A 107 29.35 5.97 6.56
C GLY A 107 30.46 5.43 5.66
N ALA A 108 30.16 5.02 4.43
CA ALA A 108 31.18 4.57 3.47
C ALA A 108 32.06 5.72 2.98
N LEU A 109 31.49 6.90 2.74
CA LEU A 109 32.23 8.11 2.36
C LEU A 109 33.13 8.62 3.50
N ALA A 110 32.65 8.58 4.75
CA ALA A 110 33.43 9.04 5.90
C ALA A 110 34.63 8.13 6.26
N ARG A 111 34.73 6.92 5.70
CA ARG A 111 35.86 5.99 5.92
C ARG A 111 36.96 6.11 4.88
N THR A 112 36.71 6.83 3.79
CA THR A 112 37.70 7.07 2.74
C THR A 112 38.55 8.31 2.98
N ASP A 113 38.26 9.07 4.04
CA ASP A 113 39.01 10.21 4.56
C ASP A 113 39.85 9.80 5.80
#